data_AF-A0A7T8HKV2-F1
#
_entry.id   AF-A0A7T8HKV2-F1
#
_cell.length_a   1.000
_cell.length_b   1.000
_cell.length_c   1.000
_cell.angle_alpha   90.00
_cell.angle_beta   90.00
_cell.angle_gamma   90.00
#
_symmetry.space_group_name_H-M   'P 1'
#
loop_
_entity.id
_entity.type
_entity.pdbx_description
1 polymer ?
#
loop_
_entity_poly.entity_id
_entity_poly.type
_entity_poly.pdbx_seq_one_letter_code
_entity_poly.pdbx_strand_id
1 'polypeptide(L)'
;MEIKRERVAALLAAGHKVQDICKAENVGKTLVYKVNTLVKNGRDLNRKSGSGRPANMEQKAAIVATVMANGLKIGTEQYLEVMKDVVKPCMDSTYPDGNYVWEQDSAPAHKAKKTHEGCKGKLKDFWPWQMWPPSSQDLAPLDYGI
;
A
#
# COMPACT_ATOMS: atom_id res chain seq x y z
N MET A 1 1.77 4.82 27.63
CA MET A 1 1.87 5.85 26.56
C MET A 1 0.49 6.41 26.22
N GLU A 2 -0.52 5.54 26.14
CA GLU A 2 -1.94 5.82 25.88
C GLU A 2 -2.55 6.87 26.84
N ILE A 3 -2.44 6.64 28.16
CA ILE A 3 -2.90 7.57 29.21
C ILE A 3 -2.36 8.99 29.05
N LYS A 4 -1.10 9.14 28.60
CA LYS A 4 -0.49 10.47 28.40
C LYS A 4 -1.11 11.22 27.22
N ARG A 5 -1.57 10.52 26.16
CA ARG A 5 -2.17 11.16 24.98
C ARG A 5 -3.55 11.73 25.30
N GLU A 6 -4.34 11.01 26.09
CA GLU A 6 -5.67 11.44 26.53
C GLU A 6 -5.58 12.68 27.41
N ARG A 7 -4.65 12.70 28.37
CA ARG A 7 -4.41 13.88 29.23
C ARG A 7 -3.95 15.09 28.43
N VAL A 8 -3.04 14.89 27.47
CA VAL A 8 -2.62 15.95 26.55
C VAL A 8 -3.79 16.47 25.70
N ALA A 9 -4.66 15.58 25.21
CA ALA A 9 -5.84 15.98 24.42
C ALA A 9 -6.84 16.80 25.26
N ALA A 10 -7.09 16.39 26.51
CA ALA A 10 -7.95 17.12 27.44
C ALA A 10 -7.41 18.53 27.74
N LEU A 11 -6.10 18.65 27.99
CA LEU A 11 -5.46 19.94 28.24
C LEU A 11 -5.47 20.86 27.00
N LEU A 12 -5.32 20.30 25.80
CA LEU A 12 -5.47 21.04 24.55
C LEU A 12 -6.90 21.54 24.35
N ALA A 13 -7.90 20.71 24.67
CA ALA A 13 -9.32 21.09 24.59
C ALA A 13 -9.68 22.20 25.60
N ALA A 14 -9.05 22.19 26.78
CA ALA A 14 -9.17 23.25 27.79
C ALA A 14 -8.38 24.52 27.45
N GLY A 15 -7.69 24.59 26.31
CA GLY A 15 -7.02 25.79 25.82
C GLY A 15 -5.63 26.07 26.41
N HIS A 16 -5.02 25.10 27.10
CA HIS A 16 -3.68 25.28 27.66
C HIS A 16 -2.61 25.42 26.56
N LYS A 17 -1.58 26.23 26.82
CA LYS A 17 -0.46 26.41 25.89
C LYS A 17 0.41 25.16 25.87
N VAL A 18 0.96 24.83 24.69
CA VAL A 18 1.81 23.65 24.47
C VAL A 18 2.98 23.55 25.46
N GLN A 19 3.60 24.69 25.82
CA GLN A 19 4.74 24.71 26.74
C GLN A 19 4.35 24.26 28.15
N ASP A 20 3.16 24.64 28.62
CA ASP A 20 2.65 24.30 29.95
C ASP A 20 2.28 22.82 30.00
N ILE A 21 1.66 22.30 28.93
CA ILE A 21 1.35 20.88 28.77
C ILE A 21 2.63 20.02 28.78
N CYS A 22 3.67 20.45 28.07
CA CYS A 22 4.94 19.71 28.05
C CYS A 22 5.55 19.57 29.45
N LYS A 23 5.49 20.64 30.25
CA LYS A 23 5.99 20.66 31.63
C LYS A 23 5.11 19.81 32.55
N ALA A 24 3.79 19.98 32.50
CA ALA A 24 2.84 19.31 33.39
C ALA A 24 2.81 17.79 33.20
N GLU A 25 2.82 17.31 31.94
CA GLU A 25 2.73 15.88 31.64
C GLU A 25 4.09 15.21 31.43
N ASN A 26 5.18 15.99 31.53
CA ASN A 26 6.54 15.55 31.23
C ASN A 26 6.62 14.82 29.88
N VAL A 27 6.22 15.54 28.82
CA VAL A 27 6.15 15.05 27.43
C VAL A 27 6.84 16.00 26.47
N GLY A 28 7.42 15.45 25.41
CA GLY A 28 8.03 16.26 24.35
C GLY A 28 7.01 17.01 23.51
N LYS A 29 7.39 18.19 23.01
CA LYS A 29 6.57 19.04 22.12
C LYS A 29 6.03 18.27 20.91
N THR A 30 6.82 17.36 20.34
CA THR A 30 6.43 16.52 19.20
C THR A 30 5.19 15.67 19.49
N LEU A 31 5.05 15.15 20.71
CA LEU A 31 3.87 14.38 21.10
C LEU A 31 2.65 15.29 21.17
N VAL A 32 2.79 16.46 21.79
CA VAL A 32 1.69 17.43 21.93
C VAL A 32 1.19 17.90 20.56
N TYR A 33 2.09 18.18 19.62
CA TYR A 33 1.70 18.53 18.26
C TYR A 33 1.00 17.38 17.54
N LYS A 34 1.51 16.15 17.64
CA LYS A 34 0.85 14.97 17.04
C LYS A 34 -0.57 14.79 17.59
N VAL A 35 -0.75 14.89 18.90
CA VAL A 35 -2.07 14.79 19.53
C VAL A 35 -2.99 15.92 19.07
N ASN A 36 -2.51 17.18 19.04
CA ASN A 36 -3.28 18.31 18.54
C ASN A 36 -3.76 18.10 17.09
N THR A 37 -2.89 17.59 16.22
CA THR A 37 -3.25 17.24 14.84
C THR A 37 -4.30 16.14 14.79
N LEU A 38 -4.23 15.12 15.65
CA LEU A 38 -5.25 14.05 15.70
C LEU A 38 -6.60 14.58 16.17
N VAL A 39 -6.62 15.37 17.26
CA VAL A 39 -7.83 16.00 17.82
C VAL A 39 -8.49 16.91 16.79
N LYS A 40 -7.73 17.80 16.15
CA LYS A 40 -8.26 18.71 15.11
C LYS A 40 -8.88 18.00 13.92
N ASN A 41 -8.36 16.82 13.58
CA ASN A 41 -8.84 16.02 12.45
C ASN A 41 -9.88 14.97 12.87
N GLY A 42 -10.35 14.96 14.12
CA GLY A 42 -11.32 13.98 14.63
C GLY A 42 -10.83 12.53 14.56
N ARG A 43 -9.51 12.30 14.63
CA ARG A 43 -8.89 10.97 14.50
C ARG A 43 -8.64 10.36 15.88
N ASP A 44 -8.75 9.05 15.96
CA ASP A 44 -8.40 8.27 17.15
C ASP A 44 -6.97 8.59 17.63
N LEU A 45 -6.84 8.92 18.91
CA LEU A 45 -5.58 9.26 19.59
C LEU A 45 -4.61 8.08 19.64
N ASN A 46 -5.15 6.87 19.62
CA ASN A 46 -4.40 5.61 19.71
C ASN A 46 -4.23 4.94 18.36
N ARG A 47 -4.69 5.59 17.28
CA ARG A 47 -4.45 5.18 15.92
C ARG A 47 -2.96 4.94 15.70
N LYS A 48 -2.59 3.66 15.60
CA LYS A 48 -1.27 3.27 15.08
C LYS A 48 -1.17 3.88 13.69
N SER A 49 -0.04 4.51 13.37
CA SER A 49 0.22 4.94 12.00
C SER A 49 0.04 3.71 11.12
N GLY A 50 -1.01 3.71 10.30
CA GLY A 50 -1.20 2.69 9.28
C GLY A 50 0.13 2.55 8.56
N SER A 51 0.65 1.32 8.58
CA SER A 51 1.96 0.96 8.06
C SER A 51 2.17 1.66 6.72
N GLY A 52 3.11 2.61 6.71
CA GLY A 52 3.65 3.11 5.46
C GLY A 52 4.26 1.94 4.68
N ARG A 53 4.56 2.22 3.41
CA ARG A 53 5.25 1.34 2.46
C ARG A 53 6.30 0.48 3.18
N PRO A 54 6.23 -0.87 3.08
CA PRO A 54 7.17 -1.76 3.77
C PRO A 54 8.61 -1.43 3.39
N ALA A 55 9.49 -1.48 4.39
CA ALA A 55 10.83 -0.92 4.30
C ALA A 55 11.80 -1.79 3.49
N ASN A 56 11.54 -3.09 3.37
CA ASN A 56 12.42 -4.02 2.65
C ASN A 56 11.65 -5.13 1.90
N MET A 57 12.38 -5.89 1.07
CA MET A 57 11.83 -6.92 0.19
C MET A 57 11.28 -8.13 0.96
N GLU A 58 11.88 -8.46 2.09
CA GLU A 58 11.45 -9.57 2.96
C GLU A 58 10.11 -9.27 3.63
N GLN A 59 9.89 -8.03 4.10
CA GLN A 59 8.60 -7.59 4.61
C GLN A 59 7.53 -7.54 3.52
N LYS A 60 7.88 -7.18 2.28
CA LYS A 60 6.96 -7.26 1.13
C LYS A 60 6.57 -8.71 0.85
N ALA A 61 7.55 -9.62 0.80
CA ALA A 61 7.31 -11.04 0.60
C ALA A 61 6.44 -11.63 1.72
N ALA A 62 6.65 -11.25 2.98
CA ALA A 62 5.83 -11.68 4.11
C ALA A 62 4.38 -11.18 4.03
N ILE A 63 4.17 -9.94 3.57
CA ILE A 63 2.82 -9.40 3.32
C ILE A 63 2.15 -10.17 2.18
N VAL A 64 2.85 -10.40 1.07
CA VAL A 64 2.33 -11.20 -0.06
C VAL A 64 1.98 -12.61 0.42
N ALA A 65 2.88 -13.28 1.14
CA ALA A 65 2.62 -14.61 1.70
C ALA A 65 1.43 -14.64 2.66
N THR A 66 1.28 -13.60 3.51
CA THR A 66 0.14 -13.47 4.43
C THR A 66 -1.17 -13.19 3.69
N VAL A 67 -1.15 -12.37 2.63
CA VAL A 67 -2.32 -12.10 1.77
C VAL A 67 -2.77 -13.38 1.08
N MET A 68 -1.82 -14.15 0.53
CA MET A 68 -2.09 -15.43 -0.13
C MET A 68 -2.60 -16.48 0.85
N ALA A 69 -1.99 -16.58 2.05
CA ALA A 69 -2.38 -17.56 3.08
C ALA A 69 -3.77 -17.28 3.68
N ASN A 70 -4.20 -16.02 3.75
CA ASN A 70 -5.53 -15.66 4.25
C ASN A 70 -6.63 -15.68 3.17
N GLY A 71 -6.31 -16.10 1.94
CA GLY A 71 -7.27 -16.11 0.84
C GLY A 71 -7.80 -14.72 0.46
N LEU A 72 -7.06 -13.66 0.81
CA LEU A 72 -7.42 -12.29 0.46
C LEU A 72 -7.26 -12.12 -1.04
N LYS A 73 -8.40 -12.09 -1.74
CA LYS A 73 -8.44 -11.86 -3.19
C LYS A 73 -8.01 -10.42 -3.48
N ILE A 74 -6.96 -10.27 -4.29
CA ILE A 74 -6.56 -8.97 -4.81
C ILE A 74 -7.66 -8.49 -5.78
N GLY A 75 -8.22 -7.32 -5.49
CA GLY A 75 -9.14 -6.63 -6.38
C GLY A 75 -8.41 -5.83 -7.45
N THR A 76 -9.20 -5.30 -8.40
CA THR A 76 -8.71 -4.48 -9.51
C THR A 76 -7.90 -3.27 -9.04
N GLU A 77 -8.37 -2.59 -7.99
CA GLU A 77 -7.73 -1.39 -7.44
C GLU A 77 -6.35 -1.71 -6.86
N GLN A 78 -6.26 -2.73 -6.01
CA GLN A 78 -5.00 -3.14 -5.40
C GLN A 78 -4.03 -3.65 -6.46
N TYR A 79 -4.53 -4.37 -7.47
CA TYR A 79 -3.72 -4.78 -8.61
C TYR A 79 -3.10 -3.58 -9.33
N LEU A 80 -3.91 -2.57 -9.67
CA LEU A 80 -3.44 -1.36 -10.35
C LEU A 80 -2.45 -0.53 -9.52
N GLU A 81 -2.57 -0.55 -8.19
CA GLU A 81 -1.58 0.04 -7.29
C GLU A 81 -0.24 -0.69 -7.39
N VAL A 82 -0.23 -2.03 -7.37
CA VAL A 82 0.99 -2.83 -7.57
C VAL A 82 1.60 -2.56 -8.95
N MET A 83 0.77 -2.50 -10.00
CA MET A 83 1.23 -2.21 -11.36
C MET A 83 1.94 -0.85 -11.44
N LYS A 84 1.38 0.16 -10.77
CA LYS A 84 1.94 1.52 -10.77
C LYS A 84 3.19 1.64 -9.90
N ASP A 85 3.16 1.09 -8.69
CA ASP A 85 4.15 1.40 -7.65
C ASP A 85 5.33 0.41 -7.59
N VAL A 86 5.18 -0.75 -8.25
CA VAL A 86 6.17 -1.83 -8.27
C VAL A 86 6.51 -2.24 -9.69
N VAL A 87 5.52 -2.68 -10.49
CA VAL A 87 5.80 -3.28 -11.80
C VAL A 87 6.37 -2.25 -12.77
N LYS A 88 5.71 -1.12 -12.98
CA LYS A 88 6.17 -0.11 -13.94
C LYS A 88 7.59 0.40 -13.63
N PRO A 89 7.93 0.81 -12.39
CA PRO A 89 9.31 1.19 -12.05
C PRO A 89 10.33 0.05 -12.27
N CYS A 90 9.96 -1.19 -11.98
CA CYS A 90 10.83 -2.35 -12.21
C CYS A 90 11.10 -2.56 -13.70
N MET A 91 10.04 -2.53 -14.52
CA MET A 91 10.15 -2.69 -15.97
C MET A 91 10.94 -1.55 -16.61
N ASP A 92 10.73 -0.31 -16.20
CA ASP A 92 11.49 0.85 -16.69
C ASP A 92 12.98 0.75 -16.37
N SER A 93 13.31 0.22 -15.19
CA SER A 93 14.70 0.02 -14.79
C SER A 93 15.36 -1.18 -15.48
N THR A 94 14.59 -2.24 -15.77
CA THR A 94 15.11 -3.50 -16.30
C THR A 94 15.18 -3.48 -17.83
N TYR A 95 14.19 -2.84 -18.46
CA TYR A 95 14.03 -2.72 -19.91
C TYR A 95 13.91 -1.23 -20.28
N PRO A 96 14.99 -0.45 -20.15
CA PRO A 96 14.95 1.00 -20.38
C PRO A 96 14.54 1.38 -21.81
N ASP A 97 14.81 0.51 -22.78
CA ASP A 97 14.38 0.69 -24.18
C ASP A 97 12.90 0.33 -24.41
N GLY A 98 12.24 -0.24 -23.39
CA GLY A 98 10.87 -0.73 -23.48
C GLY A 98 10.75 -1.93 -24.42
N ASN A 99 11.76 -2.79 -24.52
CA ASN A 99 11.72 -4.00 -25.34
C ASN A 99 11.07 -5.17 -24.57
N TYR A 100 9.84 -4.98 -24.08
CA TYR A 100 9.09 -5.99 -23.34
C TYR A 100 7.60 -5.95 -23.66
N VAL A 101 6.95 -7.10 -23.50
CA VAL A 101 5.48 -7.24 -23.49
C VAL A 101 5.08 -7.76 -22.13
N TRP A 102 4.10 -7.12 -21.50
CA TRP A 102 3.57 -7.59 -20.22
C TRP A 102 2.51 -8.67 -20.43
N GLU A 103 2.73 -9.83 -19.82
CA GLU A 103 1.87 -11.01 -19.85
C GLU A 103 1.20 -11.22 -18.48
N GLN A 104 -0.06 -11.64 -18.49
CA GLN A 104 -0.83 -11.94 -17.29
C GLN A 104 -1.93 -12.96 -17.61
N ASP A 105 -2.32 -13.75 -16.61
CA ASP A 105 -3.40 -14.73 -16.75
C ASP A 105 -4.80 -14.08 -16.82
N SER A 106 -5.81 -14.94 -16.90
CA SER A 106 -7.22 -14.54 -16.98
C SER A 106 -7.92 -14.40 -15.62
N ALA A 107 -7.18 -14.15 -14.52
CA ALA A 107 -7.77 -13.94 -13.20
C ALA A 107 -8.77 -12.74 -13.19
N PRO A 108 -9.77 -12.72 -12.29
CA PRO A 108 -10.83 -11.71 -12.32
C PRO A 108 -10.35 -10.25 -12.28
N ALA A 109 -9.32 -9.94 -11.49
CA ALA A 109 -8.73 -8.60 -11.43
C ALA A 109 -8.00 -8.22 -12.73
N HIS A 110 -7.36 -9.18 -13.39
CA HIS A 110 -6.61 -8.98 -14.63
C HIS A 110 -7.53 -8.77 -15.84
N LYS A 111 -8.69 -9.44 -15.86
CA LYS A 111 -9.75 -9.29 -16.87
C LYS A 111 -10.54 -7.98 -16.77
N ALA A 112 -10.52 -7.31 -15.61
CA ALA A 112 -11.32 -6.12 -15.40
C ALA A 112 -10.99 -5.04 -16.44
N LYS A 113 -12.02 -4.42 -17.02
CA LYS A 113 -11.86 -3.35 -18.03
C LYS A 113 -10.92 -2.24 -17.55
N LYS A 114 -11.07 -1.85 -16.28
CA LYS A 114 -10.25 -0.83 -15.61
C LYS A 114 -8.78 -1.23 -15.53
N THR A 115 -8.47 -2.50 -15.27
CA THR A 115 -7.09 -3.02 -15.29
C THR A 115 -6.49 -2.88 -16.68
N HIS A 116 -7.25 -3.27 -17.70
CA HIS A 116 -6.81 -3.23 -19.08
C HIS A 116 -6.51 -1.81 -19.57
N GLU A 117 -7.41 -0.87 -19.30
CA GLU A 117 -7.21 0.55 -19.60
C GLU A 117 -6.02 1.12 -18.83
N GLY A 118 -5.87 0.74 -17.56
CA GLY A 118 -4.74 1.15 -16.73
C GLY A 118 -3.39 0.61 -17.21
N CYS A 119 -3.35 -0.62 -17.74
CA CYS A 119 -2.13 -1.25 -18.24
C CYS A 119 -1.74 -0.74 -19.63
N LYS A 120 -2.71 -0.70 -20.56
CA LYS A 120 -2.48 -0.23 -21.94
C LYS A 120 -1.98 1.22 -22.01
N GLY A 121 -2.42 2.07 -21.07
CA GLY A 121 -1.97 3.46 -21.02
C GLY A 121 -0.63 3.70 -20.32
N LYS A 122 -0.06 2.69 -19.65
CA LYS A 122 1.12 2.85 -18.79
C LYS A 122 2.30 1.97 -19.19
N LEU A 123 2.06 0.74 -19.61
CA LEU A 123 3.11 -0.19 -20.01
C LEU A 123 3.49 0.05 -21.47
N LYS A 124 4.67 -0.43 -21.88
CA LYS A 124 5.09 -0.33 -23.28
C LYS A 124 4.16 -1.13 -24.18
N ASP A 125 4.15 -2.44 -23.99
CA ASP A 125 3.27 -3.38 -24.65
C ASP A 125 2.64 -4.29 -23.61
N PHE A 126 1.43 -4.75 -23.90
CA PHE A 126 0.59 -5.44 -22.95
C PHE A 126 -0.27 -6.48 -23.67
N TRP A 127 -0.29 -7.69 -23.11
CA TRP A 127 -1.06 -8.80 -23.65
C TRP A 127 -2.51 -8.74 -23.17
N PRO A 128 -3.50 -8.51 -24.06
CA PRO A 128 -4.89 -8.55 -23.65
C PRO A 128 -5.30 -9.93 -23.12
N TRP A 129 -6.19 -9.96 -22.12
CA TRP A 129 -6.65 -11.20 -21.46
C TRP A 129 -7.24 -12.23 -22.44
N GLN A 130 -7.79 -11.79 -23.57
CA GLN A 130 -8.36 -12.67 -24.60
C GLN A 130 -7.32 -13.54 -25.29
N MET A 131 -6.06 -13.15 -25.24
CA MET A 131 -4.99 -13.93 -25.83
C MET A 131 -4.41 -14.97 -24.86
N TRP A 132 -4.79 -14.90 -23.57
CA TRP A 132 -4.50 -15.98 -22.62
C TRP A 132 -5.55 -17.09 -22.76
N PRO A 133 -5.16 -18.33 -23.10
CA PRO A 133 -6.12 -19.41 -23.14
C PRO A 133 -6.66 -19.73 -21.73
N PRO A 134 -7.98 -19.98 -21.59
CA PRO A 134 -8.57 -20.30 -20.30
C PRO A 134 -7.95 -21.56 -19.68
N SER A 135 -7.75 -21.55 -18.36
CA SER A 135 -7.21 -22.68 -17.59
C SER A 135 -5.81 -23.15 -17.99
N SER A 136 -5.05 -22.33 -18.73
CA SER A 136 -3.69 -22.64 -19.14
C SER A 136 -2.65 -22.07 -18.17
N GLN A 137 -2.66 -22.57 -16.93
CA GLN A 137 -1.53 -22.36 -16.01
C GLN A 137 -0.24 -22.93 -16.60
N ASP A 138 -0.39 -23.90 -17.51
CA ASP A 138 0.70 -24.56 -18.20
C ASP A 138 1.44 -23.68 -19.22
N LEU A 139 1.02 -22.43 -19.38
CA LEU A 139 1.71 -21.46 -20.22
C LEU A 139 2.36 -20.34 -19.41
N ALA A 140 2.09 -20.23 -18.10
CA ALA A 140 2.62 -19.18 -17.26
C ALA A 140 4.06 -19.50 -16.84
N PRO A 141 5.10 -18.80 -17.34
CA PRO A 141 6.48 -19.16 -17.04
C PRO A 141 6.82 -19.09 -15.53
N LEU A 142 6.08 -18.26 -14.79
CA LEU A 142 6.24 -18.08 -13.34
C LEU A 142 5.62 -19.22 -12.52
N ASP A 143 4.66 -19.96 -13.06
CA ASP A 143 4.00 -21.08 -12.36
C ASP A 143 4.82 -22.39 -12.44
N TYR A 144 5.90 -22.39 -13.22
CA TYR A 144 6.78 -23.55 -13.44
C TYR A 144 8.09 -23.56 -12.67
N GLY A 145 8.25 -22.69 -11.66
CA GLY A 145 9.45 -22.66 -10.85
C GLY A 145 9.68 -23.96 -10.06
N ILE A 146 10.75 -24.69 -10.40
CA ILE A 146 11.43 -25.69 -9.56
C ILE A 146 12.46 -24.96 -8.69
#